data_AF-A0A1H8GPA3-F1
#
_entry.id   AF-A0A1H8GPA3-F1
#
_cell.length_a   1.000
_cell.length_b   1.000
_cell.length_c   1.000
_cell.angle_alpha   90.00
_cell.angle_beta   90.00
_cell.angle_gamma   90.00
#
_symmetry.space_group_name_H-M   'P 1'
#
loop_
_entity.id
_entity.type
_entity.pdbx_description
1 polymer ?
#
loop_
_entity_poly.entity_id
_entity_poly.type
_entity_poly.pdbx_seq_one_letter_code
_entity_poly.pdbx_strand_id
1 'polypeptide(L)'
;MKIIKLIKGKYYNLTEGLSNLIKWLPVIWNDRDFDQAYLYRILHKKLSFMEKFFRSERTYSANAPEVAEEIMEAKELLYNIIDGSRVKKVDFKFDEFISFNNDKLNFNTDNENYKIWSEGMDRAEQQEAEDMKRAFEIISEKSQGWWD
;
A
#
# COMPACT_ATOMS: atom_id res chain seq x y z
N MET A 1 -8.18 -28.73 35.14
CA MET A 1 -8.54 -28.32 33.76
C MET A 1 -8.46 -26.81 33.49
N LYS A 2 -8.86 -25.91 34.41
CA LYS A 2 -8.78 -24.43 34.23
C LYS A 2 -7.34 -23.88 34.12
N ILE A 3 -6.42 -24.36 34.96
CA ILE A 3 -5.03 -23.86 35.01
C ILE A 3 -4.28 -24.14 33.69
N ILE A 4 -4.45 -25.31 33.11
CA ILE A 4 -3.83 -25.68 31.83
C ILE A 4 -4.37 -24.82 30.68
N LYS A 5 -5.67 -24.51 30.65
CA LYS A 5 -6.26 -23.57 29.66
C LYS A 5 -5.68 -22.15 29.81
N LEU A 6 -5.50 -21.67 31.04
CA LEU A 6 -4.92 -20.35 31.31
C LEU A 6 -3.46 -20.25 30.87
N ILE A 7 -2.66 -21.28 31.15
CA ILE A 7 -1.24 -21.34 30.73
C ILE A 7 -1.14 -21.39 29.20
N LYS A 8 -1.97 -22.21 28.53
CA LYS A 8 -2.04 -22.27 27.07
C LYS A 8 -2.44 -20.93 26.45
N GLY A 9 -3.43 -20.24 27.02
CA GLY A 9 -3.84 -18.91 26.56
C GLY A 9 -2.74 -17.85 26.69
N LYS A 10 -2.04 -17.83 27.83
CA LYS A 10 -0.89 -16.92 28.03
C LYS A 10 0.24 -17.20 27.05
N TYR A 11 0.56 -18.46 26.81
CA TYR A 11 1.57 -18.86 25.84
C TYR A 11 1.19 -18.44 24.42
N TYR A 12 -0.05 -18.70 23.99
CA TYR A 12 -0.56 -18.28 22.68
C TYR A 12 -0.43 -16.76 22.47
N ASN A 13 -0.89 -15.97 23.45
CA ASN A 13 -0.79 -14.51 23.39
C ASN A 13 0.65 -14.01 23.30
N LEU A 14 1.58 -14.63 24.03
CA LEU A 14 3.01 -14.29 23.96
C LEU A 14 3.59 -14.61 22.58
N THR A 15 3.27 -15.78 22.03
CA THR A 15 3.75 -16.19 20.70
C THR A 15 3.19 -15.33 19.58
N GLU A 16 1.91 -14.95 19.63
CA GLU A 16 1.30 -14.04 18.66
C GLU A 16 1.88 -12.61 18.79
N GLY A 17 2.13 -12.14 20.02
CA GLY A 17 2.80 -10.86 20.26
C GLY A 17 4.19 -10.80 19.63
N LEU A 18 5.03 -11.82 19.87
CA LEU A 18 6.37 -11.90 19.29
C LEU A 18 6.32 -12.07 17.76
N SER A 19 5.38 -12.87 17.25
CA SER A 19 5.13 -13.01 15.81
C SER A 19 4.80 -11.66 15.18
N ASN A 20 3.95 -10.85 15.83
CA ASN A 20 3.61 -9.52 15.34
C ASN A 20 4.81 -8.58 15.34
N LEU A 21 5.65 -8.59 16.37
CA LEU A 21 6.89 -7.79 16.38
C LEU A 21 7.79 -8.14 15.18
N ILE A 22 8.02 -9.43 14.92
CA ILE A 22 8.83 -9.89 13.79
C ILE A 22 8.21 -9.47 12.45
N LYS A 23 6.88 -9.61 12.31
CA LYS A 23 6.16 -9.25 11.08
C LYS A 23 6.19 -7.75 10.78
N TRP A 24 6.22 -6.90 11.82
CA TRP A 24 6.26 -5.44 11.72
C TRP A 24 7.67 -4.87 11.61
N LEU A 25 8.68 -5.57 12.13
CA LEU A 25 10.06 -5.11 12.19
C LEU A 25 10.58 -4.55 10.86
N PRO A 26 10.38 -5.18 9.68
CA PRO A 26 10.89 -4.64 8.42
C PRO A 26 10.22 -3.33 8.00
N VAL A 27 8.95 -3.13 8.35
CA VAL A 27 8.20 -1.92 7.99
C VAL A 27 8.63 -0.76 8.88
N ILE A 28 8.70 -1.00 10.20
CA ILE A 28 9.10 0.02 11.18
C ILE A 28 10.57 0.42 11.01
N TRP A 29 11.47 -0.55 10.74
CA TRP A 29 12.90 -0.26 10.56
C TRP A 29 13.19 0.65 9.36
N ASN A 30 12.38 0.52 8.31
CA ASN A 30 12.56 1.30 7.09
C ASN A 30 11.80 2.63 7.10
N ASP A 31 10.97 2.89 8.11
CA ASP A 31 10.14 4.09 8.22
C ASP A 31 10.98 5.38 8.17
N ARG A 32 10.47 6.41 7.49
CA ARG A 32 11.10 7.74 7.38
C ARG A 32 10.03 8.82 7.50
N ASP A 33 10.20 9.70 8.48
CA ASP A 33 9.18 10.69 8.86
C ASP A 33 8.81 11.71 7.76
N PHE A 34 9.68 11.91 6.77
CA PHE A 34 9.50 12.96 5.74
C PHE A 34 8.72 12.50 4.51
N ASP A 35 8.53 11.19 4.31
CA ASP A 35 7.94 10.64 3.09
C ASP A 35 6.61 9.93 3.41
N GLN A 36 5.53 10.49 2.87
CA GLN A 36 4.17 9.99 3.00
C GLN A 36 4.00 8.55 2.50
N ALA A 37 4.86 8.06 1.60
CA ALA A 37 4.81 6.67 1.15
C ALA A 37 5.00 5.68 2.30
N TYR A 38 5.72 6.05 3.37
CA TYR A 38 5.89 5.19 4.55
C TYR A 38 4.62 5.08 5.40
N LEU A 39 3.85 6.16 5.53
CA LEU A 39 2.51 6.11 6.12
C LEU A 39 1.63 5.11 5.37
N TYR A 40 1.63 5.16 4.03
CA TYR A 40 0.86 4.24 3.21
C TYR A 40 1.37 2.80 3.34
N ARG A 41 2.68 2.56 3.46
CA ARG A 41 3.25 1.23 3.73
C ARG A 41 2.78 0.64 5.05
N ILE A 42 2.68 1.46 6.10
CA ILE A 42 2.14 1.03 7.40
C ILE A 42 0.67 0.63 7.27
N LEU A 43 -0.15 1.47 6.63
CA LEU A 43 -1.56 1.18 6.37
C LEU A 43 -1.74 -0.09 5.53
N HIS A 44 -1.05 -0.17 4.40
CA HIS A 44 -1.03 -1.34 3.52
C HIS A 44 -0.67 -2.62 4.29
N LYS A 45 0.36 -2.57 5.15
CA LYS A 45 0.76 -3.73 5.97
C LYS A 45 -0.34 -4.15 6.95
N LYS A 46 -0.99 -3.19 7.60
CA LYS A 46 -2.11 -3.46 8.52
C LYS A 46 -3.28 -4.08 7.78
N LEU A 47 -3.69 -3.51 6.64
CA LEU A 47 -4.77 -4.03 5.80
C LEU A 47 -4.44 -5.44 5.28
N SER A 48 -3.20 -5.70 4.88
CA SER A 48 -2.75 -7.05 4.48
C SER A 48 -2.95 -8.09 5.59
N PHE A 49 -2.72 -7.73 6.86
CA PHE A 49 -3.00 -8.64 7.97
C PHE A 49 -4.48 -8.83 8.23
N MET A 50 -5.28 -7.77 8.09
CA MET A 50 -6.72 -7.85 8.26
C MET A 50 -7.35 -8.70 7.16
N GLU A 51 -7.01 -8.46 5.89
CA GLU A 51 -7.44 -9.27 4.76
C GLU A 51 -7.10 -10.75 5.00
N LYS A 52 -5.84 -11.05 5.37
CA LYS A 52 -5.43 -12.43 5.67
C LYS A 52 -6.23 -13.05 6.81
N PHE A 53 -6.60 -12.27 7.81
CA PHE A 53 -7.44 -12.73 8.91
C PHE A 53 -8.86 -13.07 8.43
N PHE A 54 -9.50 -12.17 7.69
CA PHE A 54 -10.86 -12.38 7.16
C PHE A 54 -10.94 -13.47 6.08
N ARG A 55 -9.87 -13.70 5.32
CA ARG A 55 -9.75 -14.84 4.40
C ARG A 55 -9.46 -16.17 5.10
N SER A 56 -9.14 -16.17 6.39
CA SER A 56 -8.79 -17.40 7.12
C SER A 56 -10.00 -18.04 7.78
N GLU A 57 -9.90 -19.33 8.12
CA GLU A 57 -10.89 -20.05 8.92
C GLU A 57 -10.99 -19.58 10.38
N ARG A 58 -10.21 -18.56 10.78
CA ARG A 58 -10.20 -18.01 12.15
C ARG A 58 -11.28 -16.96 12.38
N THR A 59 -11.95 -16.52 11.32
CA THR A 59 -13.04 -15.55 11.42
C THR A 59 -14.36 -16.24 11.78
N TYR A 60 -15.16 -15.57 12.62
CA TYR A 60 -16.52 -15.99 12.94
C TYR A 60 -17.57 -15.09 12.28
N SER A 61 -17.15 -14.10 11.48
CA SER A 61 -18.05 -13.20 10.77
C SER A 61 -18.60 -13.89 9.52
N ALA A 62 -19.92 -13.85 9.35
CA ALA A 62 -20.59 -14.36 8.15
C ALA A 62 -20.22 -13.57 6.90
N ASN A 63 -19.85 -12.29 7.06
CA ASN A 63 -19.49 -11.37 5.98
C ASN A 63 -17.98 -11.29 5.77
N ALA A 64 -17.21 -12.23 6.32
CA ALA A 64 -15.75 -12.20 6.23
C ALA A 64 -15.22 -12.19 4.78
N PRO A 65 -15.82 -12.90 3.80
CA PRO A 65 -15.42 -12.79 2.40
C PRO A 65 -15.58 -11.36 1.87
N GLU A 66 -16.73 -10.74 2.08
CA GLU A 66 -17.02 -9.38 1.63
C GLU A 66 -16.07 -8.36 2.26
N VAL A 67 -15.86 -8.46 3.58
CA VAL A 67 -14.90 -7.61 4.31
C VAL A 67 -13.48 -7.78 3.76
N ALA A 68 -13.07 -9.01 3.42
CA ALA A 68 -11.77 -9.25 2.84
C ALA A 68 -11.61 -8.59 1.46
N GLU A 69 -12.67 -8.59 0.63
CA GLU A 69 -12.65 -7.91 -0.67
C GLU A 69 -12.57 -6.38 -0.52
N GLU A 70 -13.32 -5.78 0.41
CA GLU A 70 -13.25 -4.35 0.68
C GLU A 70 -11.85 -3.92 1.15
N ILE A 71 -11.25 -4.71 2.05
CA ILE A 71 -9.88 -4.46 2.54
C ILE A 71 -8.87 -4.65 1.41
N MET A 72 -9.06 -5.66 0.56
CA MET A 72 -8.20 -5.90 -0.60
C MET A 72 -8.24 -4.71 -1.57
N GLU A 73 -9.42 -4.18 -1.91
CA GLU A 73 -9.56 -3.01 -2.79
C GLU A 73 -8.74 -1.82 -2.25
N ALA A 74 -8.95 -1.44 -0.98
CA ALA A 74 -8.21 -0.34 -0.36
C ALA A 74 -6.70 -0.61 -0.33
N LYS A 75 -6.29 -1.85 -0.02
CA LYS A 75 -4.89 -2.25 0.04
C LYS A 75 -4.22 -2.16 -1.34
N GLU A 76 -4.84 -2.66 -2.41
CA GLU A 76 -4.26 -2.62 -3.76
C GLU A 76 -4.12 -1.18 -4.30
N LEU A 77 -5.08 -0.30 -3.99
CA LEU A 77 -4.97 1.12 -4.32
C LEU A 77 -3.77 1.77 -3.62
N LEU A 78 -3.57 1.49 -2.33
CA LEU A 78 -2.37 1.96 -1.61
C LEU A 78 -1.08 1.37 -2.20
N TYR A 79 -1.10 0.09 -2.61
CA TYR A 79 0.06 -0.55 -3.22
C TYR A 79 0.45 0.13 -4.54
N ASN A 80 -0.52 0.50 -5.38
CA ASN A 80 -0.24 1.21 -6.63
C ASN A 80 0.51 2.53 -6.42
N ILE A 81 0.16 3.27 -5.36
CA ILE A 81 0.84 4.52 -4.99
C ILE A 81 2.24 4.23 -4.45
N ILE A 82 2.38 3.25 -3.55
CA ILE A 82 3.66 2.89 -2.94
C ILE A 82 4.67 2.40 -3.99
N ASP A 83 4.21 1.63 -4.97
CA ASP A 83 5.05 1.08 -6.03
C ASP A 83 5.33 2.10 -7.15
N GLY A 84 4.55 3.18 -7.25
CA GLY A 84 4.57 4.08 -8.40
C GLY A 84 4.09 3.38 -9.67
N SER A 85 3.13 2.47 -9.53
CA SER A 85 2.62 1.60 -10.61
C SER A 85 2.08 2.39 -11.80
N ARG A 86 1.53 3.60 -11.56
CA ARG A 86 0.97 4.44 -12.62
C ARG A 86 2.10 5.09 -13.41
N VAL A 87 3.07 5.68 -12.71
CA VAL A 87 4.26 6.29 -13.32
C VAL A 87 5.07 5.27 -14.11
N LYS A 88 5.28 4.05 -13.59
CA LYS A 88 6.02 2.98 -14.28
C LYS A 88 5.42 2.52 -15.60
N LYS A 89 4.13 2.79 -15.85
CA LYS A 89 3.44 2.44 -17.10
C LYS A 89 3.59 3.50 -18.19
N VAL A 90 4.10 4.68 -17.85
CA VAL A 90 4.39 5.73 -18.83
C VAL A 90 5.59 5.27 -19.68
N ASP A 91 5.43 5.25 -21.00
CA ASP A 91 6.53 4.88 -21.90
C ASP A 91 7.60 5.99 -21.91
N PHE A 92 8.86 5.58 -21.85
CA PHE A 92 9.99 6.46 -21.61
C PHE A 92 10.97 6.41 -22.79
N LYS A 93 10.74 7.27 -23.81
CA LYS A 93 11.71 7.50 -24.88
C LYS A 93 12.69 8.62 -24.53
N PHE A 94 13.35 8.47 -23.39
CA PHE A 94 14.20 9.53 -22.82
C PHE A 94 15.32 9.99 -23.77
N ASP A 95 15.91 9.07 -24.53
CA ASP A 95 17.03 9.35 -25.43
C ASP A 95 16.66 10.32 -26.57
N GLU A 96 15.38 10.54 -26.83
CA GLU A 96 14.91 11.40 -27.93
C GLU A 96 14.79 12.88 -27.53
N PHE A 97 14.70 13.17 -26.23
CA PHE A 97 14.52 14.54 -25.72
C PHE A 97 15.42 14.91 -24.53
N ILE A 98 16.20 13.96 -23.99
CA ILE A 98 17.24 14.21 -22.99
C ILE A 98 18.61 14.20 -23.66
N SER A 99 19.44 15.20 -23.34
CA SER A 99 20.85 15.22 -23.72
C SER A 99 21.72 15.60 -22.53
N PHE A 100 22.95 15.09 -22.52
CA PHE A 100 23.93 15.41 -21.49
C PHE A 100 25.07 16.21 -22.11
N ASN A 101 25.19 17.48 -21.73
CA ASN A 101 26.21 18.39 -22.25
C ASN A 101 26.86 19.16 -21.10
N ASN A 102 28.19 19.19 -21.03
CA ASN A 102 28.96 19.92 -20.01
C ASN A 102 28.50 19.62 -18.57
N ASP A 103 28.36 18.34 -18.23
CA ASP A 103 27.89 17.86 -16.93
C ASP A 103 26.46 18.32 -16.54
N LYS A 104 25.67 18.77 -17.52
CA LYS A 104 24.29 19.19 -17.34
C LYS A 104 23.34 18.36 -18.18
N LEU A 105 22.27 17.93 -17.53
CA LEU A 105 21.11 17.33 -18.18
C LEU A 105 20.30 18.45 -18.85
N ASN A 106 20.02 18.31 -20.15
CA ASN A 106 19.20 19.24 -20.93
C ASN A 106 17.99 18.50 -21.47
N PHE A 107 16.82 19.12 -21.34
CA PHE A 107 15.55 18.61 -21.85
C PHE A 107 15.11 19.46 -23.04
N ASN A 108 14.86 18.84 -24.18
CA ASN A 108 14.23 19.50 -25.32
C ASN A 108 12.70 19.49 -25.12
N THR A 109 12.19 20.51 -24.44
CA THR A 109 10.76 20.63 -24.11
C THR A 109 9.86 20.83 -25.33
N ASP A 110 10.42 21.24 -26.47
CA ASP A 110 9.69 21.40 -27.72
C ASP A 110 9.48 20.08 -28.47
N ASN A 111 10.24 19.03 -28.10
CA ASN A 111 10.13 17.69 -28.69
C ASN A 111 8.72 17.09 -28.44
N GLU A 112 8.14 16.46 -29.47
CA GLU A 112 6.82 15.84 -29.38
C GLU A 112 6.76 14.69 -28.35
N ASN A 113 7.80 13.87 -28.28
CA ASN A 113 7.89 12.76 -27.32
C ASN A 113 8.10 13.25 -25.88
N TYR A 114 8.70 14.44 -25.68
CA TYR A 114 8.69 15.09 -24.36
C TYR A 114 7.27 15.45 -23.93
N LYS A 115 6.46 16.02 -24.84
CA LYS A 115 5.07 16.40 -24.53
C LYS A 115 4.21 15.17 -24.23
N ILE A 116 4.33 14.11 -25.03
CA ILE A 116 3.65 12.83 -24.79
C ILE A 116 4.03 12.25 -23.42
N TRP A 117 5.33 12.25 -23.10
CA TRP A 117 5.83 11.80 -21.80
C TRP A 117 5.26 12.64 -20.66
N SER A 118 5.32 13.97 -20.78
CA SER A 118 4.81 14.91 -19.76
C SER A 118 3.32 14.70 -19.51
N GLU A 119 2.50 14.61 -20.57
CA GLU A 119 1.07 14.33 -20.46
C GLU A 119 0.79 12.93 -19.89
N GLY A 120 1.67 11.95 -20.16
CA GLY A 120 1.62 10.62 -19.56
C GLY A 120 1.88 10.66 -18.06
N MET A 121 2.89 11.42 -17.64
CA MET A 121 3.23 11.64 -16.23
C MET A 121 2.10 12.36 -15.50
N ASP A 122 1.57 13.45 -16.05
CA ASP A 122 0.45 14.19 -15.45
C ASP A 122 -0.77 13.29 -15.23
N ARG A 123 -1.10 12.43 -16.20
CA ARG A 123 -2.19 11.46 -16.08
C ARG A 123 -1.90 10.37 -15.05
N ALA A 124 -0.64 9.93 -14.93
CA ALA A 124 -0.25 8.95 -13.94
C ALA A 124 -0.37 9.52 -12.52
N GLU A 125 0.09 10.76 -12.30
CA GLU A 125 -0.04 11.47 -11.02
C GLU A 125 -1.51 11.70 -10.64
N GLN A 126 -2.35 12.07 -11.61
CA GLN A 126 -3.80 12.20 -11.38
C GLN A 126 -4.42 10.87 -10.95
N GLN A 127 -4.06 9.75 -11.61
CA GLN A 127 -4.54 8.43 -11.23
C GLN A 127 -4.06 8.02 -9.83
N GLU A 128 -2.83 8.34 -9.43
CA GLU A 128 -2.33 8.06 -8.08
C GLU A 128 -3.08 8.88 -7.02
N ALA A 129 -3.42 10.13 -7.33
CA ALA A 129 -4.24 10.97 -6.46
C ALA A 129 -5.67 10.43 -6.32
N GLU A 130 -6.26 9.93 -7.40
CA GLU A 130 -7.57 9.26 -7.39
C GLU A 130 -7.54 7.94 -6.62
N ASP A 131 -6.52 7.10 -6.84
CA ASP A 131 -6.30 5.86 -6.10
C ASP A 131 -6.19 6.15 -4.60
N MET A 132 -5.46 7.20 -4.22
CA MET A 132 -5.30 7.64 -2.83
C MET A 132 -6.65 8.03 -2.23
N LYS A 133 -7.37 8.93 -2.91
CA LYS A 133 -8.68 9.40 -2.45
C LYS A 133 -9.63 8.21 -2.25
N ARG A 134 -9.71 7.32 -3.23
CA ARG A 134 -10.58 6.14 -3.18
C ARG A 134 -10.20 5.18 -2.06
N ALA A 135 -8.91 4.93 -1.84
CA ALA A 135 -8.46 4.07 -0.74
C ALA A 135 -8.90 4.60 0.63
N PHE A 136 -8.73 5.91 0.86
CA PHE A 136 -9.15 6.54 2.11
C PHE A 136 -10.66 6.62 2.26
N GLU A 137 -11.41 6.80 1.18
CA GLU A 137 -12.88 6.72 1.19
C GLU A 137 -13.35 5.34 1.68
N ILE A 138 -12.84 4.25 1.08
CA ILE A 138 -13.18 2.87 1.49
C ILE A 138 -12.88 2.67 2.97
N ILE A 139 -11.67 3.05 3.42
CA ILE A 139 -11.27 2.92 4.82
C ILE A 139 -12.22 3.72 5.71
N SER A 140 -12.55 4.95 5.35
CA SER A 140 -13.41 5.84 6.16
C SER A 140 -14.85 5.33 6.29
N GLU A 141 -15.41 4.80 5.20
CA GLU A 141 -16.80 4.36 5.13
C GLU A 141 -17.00 2.97 5.75
N LYS A 142 -16.00 2.08 5.60
CA LYS A 142 -16.17 0.65 5.89
C LYS A 142 -15.48 0.17 7.17
N SER A 143 -14.41 0.84 7.61
CA SER A 143 -13.53 0.29 8.66
C SER A 143 -14.19 0.03 10.01
N GLN A 144 -15.26 0.75 10.36
CA GLN A 144 -16.06 0.47 11.55
C GLN A 144 -16.80 -0.87 11.43
N GLY A 145 -17.45 -1.10 10.28
CA GLY A 145 -18.25 -2.31 10.03
C GLY A 145 -17.44 -3.56 9.77
N TRP A 146 -16.12 -3.47 9.52
CA TRP A 146 -15.27 -4.65 9.35
C TRP A 146 -15.22 -5.55 10.58
N TRP A 147 -15.54 -5.04 11.77
CA TRP A 147 -15.50 -5.80 13.02
C TRP A 147 -16.87 -6.25 13.52
N ASP A 148 -17.93 -5.85 12.83
CA ASP A 148 -19.33 -6.18 13.14
C ASP A 148 -19.74 -7.52 12.50
#